data_AF-A0A949GAF5-F1
#
_entry.id   AF-A0A949GAF5-F1
#
_cell.length_a   1.000
_cell.length_b   1.000
_cell.length_c   1.000
_cell.angle_alpha   90.00
_cell.angle_beta   90.00
_cell.angle_gamma   90.00
#
_symmetry.space_group_name_H-M   'P 1'
#
loop_
_entity.id
_entity.type
_entity.pdbx_description
1 polymer ?
#
loop_
_entity_poly.entity_id
_entity_poly.type
_entity_poly.pdbx_seq_one_letter_code
_entity_poly.pdbx_strand_id
1 'polypeptide(L)' 'MATIYLRHEVHGTKVAIAEEEALSDESNGWERYMLDDDREEDDVPAFLSPRRKGGRSKRTE' A
#
# COMPACT_ATOMS: atom_id res chain seq x y z
N MET A 1 -17.79 7.05 -10.99
CA MET A 1 -16.82 5.98 -11.33
C MET A 1 -16.38 5.39 -10.00
N ALA A 2 -16.72 4.12 -9.75
CA ALA A 2 -16.34 3.46 -8.51
C ALA A 2 -14.92 2.91 -8.66
N THR A 3 -14.21 2.74 -7.55
CA THR A 3 -12.90 2.08 -7.51
C THR A 3 -12.97 1.07 -6.39
N ILE A 4 -13.12 -0.19 -6.76
CA ILE A 4 -13.34 -1.30 -5.85
C ILE A 4 -12.11 -2.18 -5.92
N TYR A 5 -11.45 -2.37 -4.78
CA TYR A 5 -10.24 -3.19 -4.70
C TYR A 5 -10.62 -4.60 -4.26
N LEU A 6 -10.09 -5.59 -4.99
CA LEU A 6 -10.39 -7.00 -4.82
C LEU A 6 -9.08 -7.78 -4.68
N ARG A 7 -9.05 -8.79 -3.80
CA ARG A 7 -7.91 -9.70 -3.62
C ARG A 7 -8.35 -11.15 -3.83
N HIS A 8 -7.47 -11.99 -4.36
CA HIS A 8 -7.71 -13.41 -4.52
C HIS A 8 -6.43 -14.17 -4.17
N GLU A 9 -6.53 -15.20 -3.31
CA GLU A 9 -5.37 -15.91 -2.75
C GLU A 9 -4.40 -16.45 -3.81
N VAL A 10 -4.94 -16.90 -4.95
CA VAL A 10 -4.16 -17.47 -6.06
C VAL A 10 -3.79 -16.45 -7.15
N HIS A 11 -4.57 -15.37 -7.32
CA HIS A 11 -4.47 -14.50 -8.49
C HIS A 11 -3.92 -13.11 -8.20
N GLY A 12 -3.81 -12.72 -6.91
CA GLY A 12 -3.29 -11.42 -6.50
C GLY A 12 -4.40 -10.38 -6.33
N THR A 13 -4.14 -9.13 -6.71
CA THR A 13 -5.06 -8.00 -6.55
C THR A 13 -5.64 -7.54 -7.90
N LYS A 14 -6.90 -7.08 -7.86
CA LYS A 14 -7.66 -6.56 -9.01
C LYS A 14 -8.38 -5.27 -8.59
N VAL A 15 -8.65 -4.40 -9.57
CA VAL A 15 -9.47 -3.20 -9.39
C VAL A 15 -10.66 -3.27 -10.33
N ALA A 16 -11.87 -3.18 -9.77
CA ALA A 16 -13.12 -3.10 -10.52
C ALA A 16 -13.64 -1.64 -10.54
N ILE A 17 -14.31 -1.28 -11.64
CA ILE A 17 -14.83 0.08 -11.87
C ILE A 17 -16.35 0.21 -11.66
N ALA A 18 -17.03 -0.93 -11.50
CA ALA A 18 -18.48 -1.05 -11.31
C ALA A 18 -18.82 -2.14 -10.29
N GLU A 19 -19.93 -1.96 -9.56
CA GLU A 19 -20.42 -2.92 -8.56
C GLU A 19 -20.80 -4.28 -9.18
N GLU A 20 -21.37 -4.27 -10.38
CA GLU A 20 -21.74 -5.51 -11.09
C GLU A 20 -20.52 -6.40 -11.39
N GLU A 21 -19.40 -5.78 -11.78
CA GLU A 21 -18.14 -6.49 -12.00
C GLU A 21 -17.62 -7.07 -10.68
N ALA A 22 -17.59 -6.26 -9.61
CA ALA A 22 -17.12 -6.69 -8.30
C ALA A 22 -17.95 -7.86 -7.73
N LEU A 23 -19.28 -7.84 -7.89
CA LEU A 23 -20.14 -8.94 -7.46
C LEU A 23 -19.86 -10.24 -8.23
N SER A 24 -19.55 -10.14 -9.52
CA SER A 24 -19.18 -11.31 -10.32
C SER A 24 -17.83 -11.86 -9.86
N ASP A 25 -16.84 -10.99 -9.63
CA ASP A 25 -15.54 -11.40 -9.11
C ASP A 25 -15.68 -12.03 -7.71
N GLU A 26 -16.53 -11.50 -6.83
CA GLU A 26 -16.80 -12.08 -5.51
C GLU A 26 -17.36 -13.51 -5.60
N SER A 27 -18.26 -13.74 -6.54
CA SER A 27 -18.75 -15.10 -6.81
C SER A 27 -17.67 -16.04 -7.35
N ASN A 28 -16.59 -15.51 -7.90
CA ASN A 28 -15.42 -16.25 -8.38
C ASN A 28 -14.29 -16.34 -7.35
N GLY A 29 -14.57 -16.00 -6.08
CA GLY A 29 -13.61 -16.13 -4.98
C GLY A 29 -12.72 -14.92 -4.75
N TRP A 30 -13.03 -13.78 -5.37
CA TRP A 30 -12.37 -12.52 -5.02
C TRP A 30 -12.97 -11.91 -3.75
N GLU A 31 -12.17 -11.30 -2.91
CA GLU A 31 -12.60 -10.62 -1.69
C GLU A 31 -12.38 -9.12 -1.80
N ARG A 32 -13.38 -8.32 -1.39
CA ARG A 32 -13.22 -6.85 -1.30
C ARG A 32 -12.29 -6.49 -0.16
N TYR A 33 -11.35 -5.59 -0.41
CA TYR A 33 -10.49 -5.01 0.62
C TYR A 33 -10.44 -3.48 0.50
N MET A 34 -10.12 -2.82 1.62
CA MET A 34 -9.90 -1.37 1.63
C MET A 34 -8.41 -1.10 1.56
N LEU A 35 -7.98 -0.19 0.68
CA LEU A 35 -6.57 0.16 0.50
C LEU A 35 -5.91 0.74 1.77
N ASP A 36 -6.70 1.24 2.74
CA ASP A 36 -6.18 1.76 4.00
C ASP A 36 -5.84 0.66 5.02
N ASP A 37 -6.32 -0.58 4.79
CA ASP A 37 -6.16 -1.72 5.70
C ASP A 37 -4.73 -2.30 5.68
N ASP A 38 -4.00 -2.12 4.56
CA ASP A 38 -2.60 -2.56 4.40
C ASP A 38 -1.56 -1.56 4.96
N ARG A 39 -1.97 -0.62 5.84
CA ARG A 39 -0.98 0.03 6.71
C ARG A 39 -0.61 -0.95 7.83
N GLU A 40 0.08 -2.03 7.47
CA GLU A 40 1.07 -2.57 8.40
C GLU A 40 1.97 -1.37 8.75
N GLU A 41 2.01 -1.00 10.02
CA GLU A 41 2.98 -0.06 10.54
C GLU A 41 4.36 -0.70 10.31
N ASP A 42 4.90 -0.56 9.09
CA ASP A 42 6.27 -0.89 8.78
C ASP A 42 7.11 -0.02 9.72
N ASP A 43 7.56 -0.64 10.81
CA ASP A 43 8.60 -0.17 11.71
C ASP A 43 9.85 0.02 10.84
N VAL A 44 9.89 1.13 10.10
CA VAL A 44 10.96 1.42 9.16
C VAL A 44 12.25 1.43 9.97
N PRO A 45 13.12 0.42 9.79
CA PRO A 45 14.24 0.26 10.70
C PRO A 45 15.11 1.50 10.61
N ALA A 46 15.55 2.02 11.76
CA ALA A 46 16.17 3.34 11.89
C ALA A 46 17.34 3.61 10.94
N PHE A 47 17.95 2.58 10.34
CA PHE A 47 18.98 2.71 9.32
C PHE A 47 18.48 3.24 7.95
N LEU A 48 17.19 3.10 7.65
CA LEU A 48 16.55 3.63 6.44
C LEU A 48 16.05 5.07 6.61
N SER A 49 15.97 5.57 7.85
CA SER A 49 15.60 6.96 8.12
C SER A 49 16.69 7.92 7.62
N PRO A 50 16.35 8.97 6.85
CA PRO A 50 17.33 9.92 6.35
C PRO A 50 18.05 10.63 7.50
N ARG A 51 19.33 10.31 7.73
CA ARG A 51 20.14 11.07 8.70
C ARG A 51 20.27 12.50 8.22
N ARG A 52 19.68 13.44 8.97
CA ARG A 52 19.82 14.89 8.74
C ARG A 52 21.31 15.22 8.71
N LYS A 53 21.83 15.54 7.52
CA LYS A 53 23.24 15.86 7.30
C LYS A 53 23.51 17.26 7.87
N GLY A 54 23.70 17.33 9.19
CA GLY A 54 24.14 18.53 9.88
C GLY A 54 25.48 18.99 9.33
N GLY A 55 25.48 20.19 8.73
CA GLY A 55 26.61 20.78 8.02
C GLY A 55 27.85 20.93 8.90
N ARG A 56 28.98 20.52 8.33
CA ARG A 56 30.31 20.63 8.91
C ARG A 56 30.80 22.07 8.78
N SER A 57 30.60 22.91 9.78
CA SER A 57 31.37 24.16 9.88
C SER A 57 32.71 23.86 10.54
N LYS A 58 33.77 23.75 9.73
CA LYS A 58 35.14 23.76 10.24
C LYS A 58 35.56 25.21 10.39
N ARG A 59 35.84 25.68 11.61
CA ARG A 59 36.69 26.85 11.83
C ARG A 59 38.07 26.34 12.24
N THR A 60 39.00 26.55 11.33
CA THR A 60 40.45 26.46 11.50
C THR A 60 40.94 27.60 12.39
N GLU A 61 41.85 27.29 13.31
CA GLU A 61 42.83 28.25 13.88
C GLU A 61 44.22 27.64 13.69
#